data_AF-A0A916F7M6-F1
#
_entry.id   AF-A0A916F7M6-F1
#
_cell.length_a   1.000
_cell.length_b   1.000
_cell.length_c   1.000
_cell.angle_alpha   90.00
_cell.angle_beta   90.00
_cell.angle_gamma   90.00
#
_symmetry.space_group_name_H-M   'P 1'
#
loop_
_entity.id
_entity.type
_entity.pdbx_description
1 polymer ?
#
loop_
_entity_poly.entity_id
_entity_poly.type
_entity_poly.pdbx_seq_one_letter_code
_entity_poly.pdbx_strand_id
1 'polypeptide(L)'
;MPSTPPCTGPGCQAEFPSSASCFIIRTLQVDTAPTTKMTRRMHIDTPDRPSTLGNTEKRLSVLMNSIPIDRFIGDTDIEVTGVQSYSRNIHKDNLFVAIKLEKDGHTYIADAIAKGATAALCEELPRTLADGVTYIQVKDSKEALGKIASRFYGNPSERIRLIGVTGTNGKTSTATLLYDLFERLGHKVGLLSTVENRIAGRVEKASITTPTAVPLNRMLAEMLEQGCTHCFMEVSSESIDQKRVSGLRFSGIIFTNISHDHLDYHKTFQSYWQTKKKLFDSLPDLTWVLLNKDEERAADMVRDCAAVCHGYAIDTEADFRAQVLSCSFEGLQLAVNSYEIKSKLVGLFNAYNITASFAAALLLGEKREAVKQALSDIRPPKGRFDLYKAKSGRCAIVDYAHSPDALDAVLSTLNALKKENQRVITVVGCGGERDQEKRPKMAKAALEQSDLLIITSDNSRGEDPEAILDDMMSGLSADALTKVERITNRKAAIDRAVALSNTNDLILVAGRGHETVQEIANVDHFFDDMTEVKLSLI
;
A
#
# COMPACT_ATOMS: atom_id res chain seq x y z
N MET A 1 56.32 -2.56 -10.01
CA MET A 1 56.93 -2.07 -11.27
C MET A 1 57.48 -3.28 -12.02
N PRO A 2 57.47 -3.33 -13.36
CA PRO A 2 56.41 -2.98 -14.28
C PRO A 2 56.14 -4.12 -15.31
N SER A 3 55.02 -3.92 -16.00
CA SER A 3 54.61 -4.35 -17.35
C SER A 3 55.61 -4.97 -18.36
N THR A 4 55.00 -5.79 -19.23
CA THR A 4 55.26 -6.01 -20.69
C THR A 4 56.51 -6.81 -21.09
N PRO A 5 56.63 -7.38 -22.33
CA PRO A 5 55.80 -7.23 -23.54
C PRO A 5 55.47 -8.55 -24.31
N PRO A 6 54.78 -8.45 -25.48
CA PRO A 6 54.12 -9.53 -26.19
C PRO A 6 54.78 -9.94 -27.54
N CYS A 7 54.17 -10.96 -28.17
CA CYS A 7 54.00 -11.20 -29.61
C CYS A 7 55.17 -11.08 -30.58
N THR A 8 55.48 -12.22 -31.21
CA THR A 8 55.79 -12.34 -32.66
C THR A 8 55.02 -13.59 -33.13
N GLY A 9 54.11 -13.54 -34.09
CA GLY A 9 54.34 -13.13 -35.48
C GLY A 9 54.07 -14.35 -36.39
N PRO A 10 53.83 -14.17 -37.69
CA PRO A 10 52.57 -14.53 -38.33
C PRO A 10 52.71 -15.56 -39.46
N GLY A 11 51.59 -16.04 -40.02
CA GLY A 11 51.62 -16.70 -41.33
C GLY A 11 50.28 -17.23 -41.85
N CYS A 12 49.61 -16.40 -42.65
CA CYS A 12 48.78 -16.66 -43.84
C CYS A 12 47.81 -17.86 -43.94
N GLN A 13 46.54 -17.47 -44.20
CA GLN A 13 45.70 -17.82 -45.39
C GLN A 13 45.40 -19.32 -45.64
N ALA A 14 44.20 -19.77 -46.02
CA ALA A 14 42.87 -19.24 -46.30
C ALA A 14 41.91 -20.45 -46.39
N GLU A 15 40.63 -20.18 -46.69
CA GLU A 15 39.60 -21.11 -47.20
C GLU A 15 38.69 -21.83 -46.19
N PHE A 16 37.41 -21.42 -46.22
CA PHE A 16 36.25 -22.25 -45.87
C PHE A 16 35.98 -23.26 -46.99
N PRO A 17 35.47 -24.47 -46.67
CA PRO A 17 34.06 -24.68 -46.98
C PRO A 17 33.28 -25.53 -45.94
N SER A 18 31.98 -25.53 -46.18
CA SER A 18 30.87 -26.21 -45.51
C SER A 18 31.03 -27.72 -45.27
N SER A 19 30.42 -28.22 -44.19
CA SER A 19 29.40 -29.28 -44.23
C SER A 19 29.00 -29.73 -42.82
N ALA A 20 27.73 -30.07 -42.68
CA ALA A 20 27.12 -30.62 -41.49
C ALA A 20 27.66 -32.03 -41.18
N SER A 21 27.78 -32.37 -39.90
CA SER A 21 27.15 -33.55 -39.26
C SER A 21 27.75 -33.87 -37.89
N CYS A 22 26.86 -34.04 -36.92
CA CYS A 22 26.89 -35.07 -35.87
C CYS A 22 28.17 -35.20 -35.00
N PHE A 23 28.11 -34.74 -33.75
CA PHE A 23 28.95 -35.29 -32.67
C PHE A 23 28.15 -35.47 -31.37
N ILE A 24 27.75 -36.73 -31.17
CA ILE A 24 27.97 -37.55 -29.96
C ILE A 24 27.70 -36.87 -28.61
N ILE A 25 26.57 -37.25 -28.03
CA ILE A 25 26.25 -37.19 -26.60
C ILE A 25 27.37 -37.90 -25.82
N ARG A 26 28.18 -37.15 -25.07
CA ARG A 26 28.95 -37.66 -23.95
C ARG A 26 28.21 -37.31 -22.67
N THR A 27 27.58 -38.34 -22.09
CA THR A 27 27.15 -38.41 -20.70
C THR A 27 28.32 -38.08 -19.79
N LEU A 28 28.27 -36.89 -19.16
CA LEU A 28 29.00 -36.62 -17.93
C LEU A 28 28.07 -36.94 -16.77
N GLN A 29 28.30 -38.08 -16.15
CA GLN A 29 27.83 -38.35 -14.79
C GLN A 29 28.38 -37.24 -13.89
N VAL A 30 27.49 -36.40 -13.38
CA VAL A 30 27.78 -35.55 -12.23
C VAL A 30 27.27 -36.32 -11.01
N ASP A 31 28.23 -36.71 -10.18
CA ASP A 31 28.00 -37.37 -8.90
C ASP A 31 26.98 -36.61 -8.06
N THR A 32 25.94 -37.31 -7.66
CA THR A 32 24.92 -36.83 -6.75
C THR A 32 25.41 -37.03 -5.32
N ALA A 33 26.10 -36.02 -4.78
CA ALA A 33 26.23 -35.87 -3.34
C ALA A 33 25.00 -35.13 -2.79
N PRO A 34 24.40 -35.58 -1.68
CA PRO A 34 23.10 -35.09 -1.23
C PRO A 34 23.24 -33.68 -0.68
N THR A 35 22.57 -32.71 -1.32
CA THR A 35 22.32 -31.41 -0.71
C THR A 35 21.51 -31.62 0.56
N THR A 36 22.14 -31.25 1.67
CA THR A 36 21.62 -31.31 3.03
C THR A 36 20.26 -30.63 3.07
N LYS A 37 19.23 -31.42 3.44
CA LYS A 37 17.85 -30.97 3.66
C LYS A 37 17.83 -29.75 4.59
N MET A 38 17.67 -28.55 4.03
CA MET A 38 17.06 -27.43 4.74
C MET A 38 15.54 -27.61 4.67
N THR A 39 15.04 -28.57 5.46
CA THR A 39 13.62 -28.61 5.85
C THR A 39 13.57 -28.32 7.34
N ARG A 40 13.81 -27.06 7.72
CA ARG A 40 13.08 -26.55 8.89
C ARG A 40 11.63 -26.41 8.43
N ARG A 41 10.85 -27.48 8.59
CA ARG A 41 9.39 -27.35 8.71
C ARG A 41 9.19 -26.43 9.91
N MET A 42 8.92 -25.15 9.67
CA MET A 42 8.18 -24.38 10.63
C MET A 42 6.79 -25.00 10.67
N HIS A 43 6.56 -25.89 11.65
CA HIS A 43 5.23 -25.99 12.22
C HIS A 43 4.96 -24.63 12.84
N ILE A 44 4.35 -23.75 12.06
CA ILE A 44 3.55 -22.68 12.63
C ILE A 44 2.39 -23.42 13.25
N ASP A 45 2.48 -23.69 14.56
CA ASP A 45 1.36 -24.20 15.32
C ASP A 45 0.16 -23.32 14.97
N THR A 46 -0.87 -23.93 14.41
CA THR A 46 -2.19 -23.31 14.37
C THR A 46 -2.52 -22.99 15.83
N PRO A 47 -2.68 -21.71 16.22
CA PRO A 47 -3.06 -21.42 17.59
C PRO A 47 -4.39 -22.14 17.83
N ASP A 48 -4.40 -23.04 18.81
CA ASP A 48 -5.62 -23.61 19.34
C ASP A 48 -6.58 -22.45 19.60
N ARG A 49 -7.75 -22.47 18.96
CA ARG A 49 -8.77 -21.42 19.16
C ARG A 49 -9.11 -21.38 20.65
N PRO A 50 -8.82 -20.28 21.38
CA PRO A 50 -9.45 -20.09 22.67
C PRO A 50 -10.94 -19.93 22.40
N SER A 51 -11.72 -20.93 22.81
CA SER A 51 -13.17 -20.87 22.82
C SER A 51 -13.60 -19.75 23.76
N THR A 52 -14.48 -18.88 23.25
CA THR A 52 -15.07 -17.68 23.89
C THR A 52 -14.14 -16.46 23.99
N LEU A 53 -14.60 -15.32 23.45
CA LEU A 53 -14.10 -14.00 23.80
C LEU A 53 -14.37 -13.78 25.29
N GLY A 54 -13.46 -14.27 26.13
CA GLY A 54 -13.49 -14.04 27.58
C GLY A 54 -13.56 -12.54 27.86
N ASN A 55 -14.35 -12.16 28.85
CA ASN A 55 -14.56 -10.78 29.26
C ASN A 55 -13.19 -10.11 29.52
N THR A 56 -12.70 -9.32 28.56
CA THR A 56 -11.40 -8.64 28.67
C THR A 56 -11.47 -7.72 29.89
N GLU A 57 -10.51 -7.84 30.80
CA GLU A 57 -10.48 -6.99 32.00
C GLU A 57 -10.15 -5.54 31.61
N LYS A 58 -11.13 -4.64 31.78
CA LYS A 58 -11.04 -3.23 31.37
C LYS A 58 -10.61 -2.30 32.51
N ARG A 59 -9.95 -2.86 33.54
CA ARG A 59 -9.37 -2.06 34.62
C ARG A 59 -8.16 -1.28 34.11
N LEU A 60 -8.06 -0.02 34.52
CA LEU A 60 -7.00 0.88 34.08
C LEU A 60 -5.61 0.32 34.39
N SER A 61 -5.41 -0.26 35.57
CA SER A 61 -4.18 -0.96 35.98
C SER A 61 -3.74 -2.04 34.98
N VAL A 62 -4.68 -2.82 34.43
CA VAL A 62 -4.42 -3.86 33.43
C VAL A 62 -4.09 -3.26 32.07
N LEU A 63 -4.88 -2.27 31.63
CA LEU A 63 -4.65 -1.58 30.36
C LEU A 63 -3.28 -0.88 30.31
N MET A 64 -2.82 -0.38 31.45
CA MET A 64 -1.54 0.32 31.59
C MET A 64 -0.31 -0.58 31.75
N ASN A 65 -0.48 -1.90 31.86
CA ASN A 65 0.64 -2.81 32.09
C ASN A 65 1.75 -2.62 31.04
N SER A 66 3.03 -2.65 31.44
CA SER A 66 4.17 -2.48 30.52
C SER A 66 4.17 -1.19 29.69
N ILE A 67 3.42 -0.15 30.10
CA ILE A 67 3.52 1.20 29.59
C ILE A 67 4.38 2.00 30.57
N PRO A 68 5.48 2.65 30.15
CA PRO A 68 6.25 3.53 31.01
C PRO A 68 5.40 4.73 31.45
N ILE A 69 5.11 4.81 32.75
CA ILE A 69 4.36 5.91 33.36
C ILE A 69 5.35 6.79 34.12
N ASP A 70 5.34 8.09 33.82
CA ASP A 70 6.17 9.08 34.53
C ASP A 70 5.50 9.50 35.83
N ARG A 71 4.17 9.69 35.82
CA ARG A 71 3.39 10.08 36.99
C ARG A 71 1.98 9.56 36.93
N PHE A 72 1.43 9.20 38.09
CA PHE A 72 0.05 8.78 38.25
C PHE A 72 -0.60 9.61 39.37
N ILE A 73 -1.82 10.10 39.16
CA ILE A 73 -2.61 10.85 40.15
C ILE A 73 -4.04 10.34 40.12
N GLY A 74 -4.57 9.85 41.23
CA GLY A 74 -5.91 9.27 41.33
C GLY A 74 -5.90 7.76 41.58
N ASP A 75 -7.00 7.09 41.27
CA ASP A 75 -7.18 5.64 41.47
C ASP A 75 -6.86 4.86 40.19
N THR A 76 -6.04 3.81 40.31
CA THR A 76 -5.67 2.88 39.23
C THR A 76 -6.66 1.72 39.09
N ASP A 77 -7.46 1.45 40.12
CA ASP A 77 -8.38 0.30 40.17
C ASP A 77 -9.79 0.66 39.67
N ILE A 78 -9.85 1.52 38.66
CA ILE A 78 -11.09 1.91 38.00
C ILE A 78 -11.30 1.13 36.71
N GLU A 79 -12.53 0.72 36.47
CA GLU A 79 -12.95 0.14 35.19
C GLU A 79 -13.29 1.25 34.21
N VAL A 80 -12.80 1.15 32.98
CA VAL A 80 -13.15 2.08 31.89
C VAL A 80 -14.04 1.40 30.86
N THR A 81 -15.05 2.12 30.39
CA THR A 81 -16.04 1.59 29.44
C THR A 81 -15.66 1.83 27.98
N GLY A 82 -14.64 2.67 27.74
CA GLY A 82 -14.18 3.06 26.40
C GLY A 82 -12.83 3.79 26.45
N VAL A 83 -12.16 3.86 25.29
CA VAL A 83 -10.91 4.60 25.11
C VAL A 83 -11.08 5.50 23.89
N GLN A 84 -10.78 6.80 24.03
CA GLN A 84 -10.96 7.77 22.96
C GLN A 84 -9.82 8.78 22.92
N SER A 85 -9.44 9.21 21.72
CA SER A 85 -8.48 10.30 21.49
C SER A 85 -9.13 11.58 20.95
N TYR A 86 -10.45 11.56 20.75
CA TYR A 86 -11.24 12.72 20.33
C TYR A 86 -12.30 13.01 21.39
N SER A 87 -12.24 14.19 22.01
CA SER A 87 -13.13 14.54 23.13
C SER A 87 -14.62 14.50 22.74
N ARG A 88 -14.96 14.77 21.48
CA ARG A 88 -16.32 14.66 20.94
C ARG A 88 -16.90 13.24 20.95
N ASN A 89 -16.06 12.21 21.07
CA ASN A 89 -16.48 10.81 21.11
C ASN A 89 -16.50 10.25 22.55
N ILE A 90 -16.20 11.07 23.55
CA ILE A 90 -16.19 10.63 24.94
C ILE A 90 -17.61 10.33 25.42
N HIS A 91 -17.73 9.19 26.11
CA HIS A 91 -18.90 8.82 26.88
C HIS A 91 -18.53 8.65 28.35
N LYS A 92 -19.55 8.46 29.19
CA LYS A 92 -19.37 8.21 30.62
C LYS A 92 -18.41 7.05 30.88
N ASP A 93 -17.49 7.25 31.83
CA ASP A 93 -16.51 6.27 32.31
C ASP A 93 -15.44 5.88 31.26
N ASN A 94 -15.22 6.74 30.25
CA ASN A 94 -14.16 6.53 29.27
C ASN A 94 -12.79 7.03 29.77
N LEU A 95 -11.73 6.43 29.22
CA LEU A 95 -10.39 6.98 29.20
C LEU A 95 -10.22 7.92 28.01
N PHE A 96 -9.88 9.18 28.27
CA PHE A 96 -9.43 10.12 27.25
C PHE A 96 -7.90 10.06 27.11
N VAL A 97 -7.40 9.98 25.87
CA VAL A 97 -5.97 10.02 25.57
C VAL A 97 -5.66 11.29 24.77
N ALA A 98 -5.01 12.24 25.41
CA ALA A 98 -4.59 13.50 24.80
C ALA A 98 -3.37 13.27 23.91
N ILE A 99 -3.55 13.44 22.61
CA ILE A 99 -2.46 13.30 21.62
C ILE A 99 -2.15 14.64 20.97
N LYS A 100 -0.85 14.93 20.81
CA LYS A 100 -0.38 16.07 20.03
C LYS A 100 -0.26 15.73 18.54
N LEU A 101 -1.18 16.28 17.73
CA LEU A 101 -1.14 16.28 16.27
C LEU A 101 -1.06 17.75 15.79
N GLU A 102 -1.68 18.09 14.66
CA GLU A 102 -1.83 19.50 14.23
C GLU A 102 -2.57 20.34 15.26
N LYS A 103 -3.59 19.75 15.90
CA LYS A 103 -4.24 20.30 17.09
C LYS A 103 -3.77 19.54 18.32
N ASP A 104 -3.50 20.28 19.39
CA ASP A 104 -3.03 19.69 20.64
C ASP A 104 -4.20 19.13 21.46
N GLY A 105 -4.27 17.79 21.55
CA GLY A 105 -5.28 17.07 22.32
C GLY A 105 -5.31 17.43 23.80
N HIS A 106 -4.21 17.93 24.37
CA HIS A 106 -4.13 18.34 25.78
C HIS A 106 -5.09 19.49 26.10
N THR A 107 -5.35 20.36 25.12
CA THR A 107 -6.30 21.47 25.27
C THR A 107 -7.75 21.00 25.45
N TYR A 108 -8.05 19.74 25.14
CA TYR A 108 -9.39 19.15 25.22
C TYR A 108 -9.59 18.24 26.44
N ILE A 109 -8.63 18.13 27.36
CA ILE A 109 -8.75 17.28 28.56
C ILE A 109 -9.95 17.72 29.42
N ALA A 110 -10.11 19.02 29.66
CA ALA A 110 -11.22 19.55 30.45
C ALA A 110 -12.59 19.27 29.79
N ASP A 111 -12.68 19.40 28.46
CA ASP A 111 -13.88 19.09 27.68
C ASP A 111 -14.21 17.58 27.72
N ALA A 112 -13.20 16.71 27.64
CA ALA A 112 -13.39 15.27 27.78
C ALA A 112 -13.92 14.89 29.17
N ILE A 113 -13.37 15.48 30.23
CA ILE A 113 -13.84 15.26 31.61
C ILE A 113 -15.28 15.74 31.77
N ALA A 114 -15.62 16.93 31.26
CA ALA A 114 -16.98 17.45 31.29
C ALA A 114 -17.99 16.55 30.56
N LYS A 115 -17.54 15.77 29.58
CA LYS A 115 -18.35 14.78 28.84
C LYS A 115 -18.40 13.40 29.51
N GLY A 116 -17.70 13.21 30.63
CA GLY A 116 -17.78 12.00 31.44
C GLY A 116 -16.54 11.10 31.41
N ALA A 117 -15.39 11.60 30.92
CA ALA A 117 -14.14 10.87 31.09
C ALA A 117 -13.76 10.77 32.57
N THR A 118 -13.54 9.55 33.05
CA THR A 118 -13.11 9.27 34.44
C THR A 118 -11.59 9.17 34.55
N ALA A 119 -10.90 9.04 33.41
CA ALA A 119 -9.45 9.07 33.33
C ALA A 119 -8.95 9.86 32.12
N ALA A 120 -7.78 10.49 32.27
CA ALA A 120 -7.07 11.19 31.20
C ALA A 120 -5.59 10.76 31.16
N LEU A 121 -5.12 10.31 29.99
CA LEU A 121 -3.72 10.05 29.71
C LEU A 121 -3.14 11.17 28.85
N CYS A 122 -1.99 11.69 29.23
CA CYS A 122 -1.37 12.87 28.63
C CYS A 122 0.15 12.85 28.76
N GLU A 123 0.83 13.67 27.96
CA GLU A 123 2.28 13.94 28.08
C GLU A 123 2.55 15.06 29.07
N GLU A 124 1.66 16.05 29.12
CA GLU A 124 1.70 17.18 30.04
C GLU A 124 0.44 17.20 30.91
N LEU A 125 0.63 17.20 32.23
CA LEU A 125 -0.50 17.32 33.16
C LEU A 125 -1.16 18.70 33.03
N PRO A 126 -2.51 18.78 33.10
CA PRO A 126 -3.19 20.06 33.08
C PRO A 126 -2.88 20.85 34.36
N ARG A 127 -2.93 22.19 34.26
CA ARG A 127 -2.64 23.09 35.40
C ARG A 127 -3.61 22.90 36.57
N THR A 128 -4.85 22.56 36.26
CA THR A 128 -5.91 22.30 37.25
C THR A 128 -6.38 20.87 37.06
N LEU A 129 -6.31 20.08 38.14
CA LEU A 129 -6.81 18.72 38.18
C LEU A 129 -8.27 18.75 38.69
N ALA A 130 -9.15 17.99 38.04
CA ALA A 130 -10.52 17.81 38.49
C ALA A 130 -10.58 16.71 39.54
N ASP A 131 -11.38 16.92 40.59
CA ASP A 131 -11.59 15.92 41.64
C ASP A 131 -12.29 14.68 41.08
N GLY A 132 -11.88 13.50 41.54
CA GLY A 132 -12.45 12.21 41.11
C GLY A 132 -12.03 11.73 39.72
N VAL A 133 -11.12 12.45 39.04
CA VAL A 133 -10.54 12.02 37.76
C VAL A 133 -9.12 11.48 37.96
N THR A 134 -8.82 10.37 37.31
CA THR A 134 -7.48 9.80 37.29
C THR A 134 -6.64 10.39 36.15
N TYR A 135 -5.43 10.84 36.43
CA TYR A 135 -4.49 11.38 35.46
C TYR A 135 -3.25 10.50 35.34
N ILE A 136 -2.88 10.18 34.10
CA ILE A 136 -1.72 9.35 33.75
C ILE A 136 -0.79 10.18 32.87
N GLN A 137 0.40 10.47 33.37
CA GLN A 137 1.44 11.13 32.60
C GLN A 137 2.40 10.09 32.00
N VAL A 138 2.59 10.15 30.68
CA VAL A 138 3.53 9.30 29.92
C VAL A 138 4.43 10.16 29.05
N LYS A 139 5.53 9.59 28.56
CA LYS A 139 6.40 10.28 27.60
C LYS A 139 5.83 10.37 26.18
N ASP A 140 5.03 9.38 25.79
CA ASP A 140 4.47 9.28 24.44
C ASP A 140 3.04 8.76 24.48
N SER A 141 2.10 9.69 24.31
CA SER A 141 0.66 9.43 24.31
C SER A 141 0.21 8.58 23.13
N LYS A 142 0.88 8.68 21.97
CA LYS A 142 0.54 7.94 20.75
C LYS A 142 0.88 6.46 20.91
N GLU A 143 2.07 6.18 21.43
CA GLU A 143 2.51 4.82 21.72
C GLU A 143 1.62 4.17 22.78
N ALA A 144 1.32 4.90 23.86
CA ALA A 144 0.43 4.44 24.91
C ALA A 144 -0.96 4.12 24.34
N LEU A 145 -1.54 5.00 23.51
CA LEU A 145 -2.87 4.78 22.91
C LEU A 145 -2.91 3.46 22.12
N GLY A 146 -1.91 3.17 21.29
CA GLY A 146 -1.86 1.93 20.52
C GLY A 146 -1.89 0.68 21.40
N LYS A 147 -1.03 0.64 22.43
CA LYS A 147 -0.95 -0.48 23.39
C LYS A 147 -2.23 -0.63 24.21
N ILE A 148 -2.78 0.48 24.69
CA ILE A 148 -4.04 0.51 25.46
C ILE A 148 -5.20 0.03 24.59
N ALA A 149 -5.31 0.54 23.36
CA ALA A 149 -6.38 0.13 22.44
C ALA A 149 -6.31 -1.37 22.13
N SER A 150 -5.12 -1.90 21.88
CA SER A 150 -4.92 -3.34 21.68
C SER A 150 -5.46 -4.14 22.87
N ARG A 151 -5.06 -3.80 24.09
CA ARG A 151 -5.53 -4.48 25.31
C ARG A 151 -7.02 -4.29 25.58
N PHE A 152 -7.55 -3.09 25.40
CA PHE A 152 -8.97 -2.80 25.63
C PHE A 152 -9.88 -3.67 24.76
N TYR A 153 -9.47 -3.95 23.53
CA TYR A 153 -10.16 -4.85 22.61
C TYR A 153 -9.68 -6.31 22.68
N GLY A 154 -8.93 -6.69 23.72
CA GLY A 154 -8.51 -8.07 23.96
C GLY A 154 -7.43 -8.58 23.01
N ASN A 155 -6.43 -7.75 22.69
CA ASN A 155 -5.28 -8.01 21.81
C ASN A 155 -5.68 -8.75 20.52
N PRO A 156 -6.56 -8.20 19.68
CA PRO A 156 -7.15 -8.95 18.58
C PRO A 156 -6.10 -9.38 17.54
N SER A 157 -5.06 -8.57 17.33
CA SER A 157 -3.94 -8.88 16.43
C SER A 157 -3.12 -10.11 16.82
N GLU A 158 -3.19 -10.57 18.08
CA GLU A 158 -2.52 -11.81 18.51
C GLU A 158 -3.30 -13.08 18.10
N ARG A 159 -4.59 -12.93 17.77
CA ARG A 159 -5.51 -14.04 17.48
C ARG A 159 -5.96 -14.10 16.02
N ILE A 160 -5.74 -13.03 15.25
CA ILE A 160 -5.95 -12.98 13.81
C ILE A 160 -4.60 -12.94 13.10
N ARG A 161 -4.47 -13.62 11.95
CA ARG A 161 -3.27 -13.49 11.12
C ARG A 161 -3.28 -12.12 10.44
N LEU A 162 -2.57 -11.17 11.04
CA LEU A 162 -2.50 -9.79 10.56
C LEU A 162 -1.32 -9.61 9.62
N ILE A 163 -1.60 -9.23 8.37
CA ILE A 163 -0.59 -8.98 7.34
C ILE A 163 -0.63 -7.49 6.98
N GLY A 164 0.51 -6.81 7.16
CA GLY A 164 0.68 -5.41 6.78
C GLY A 164 1.36 -5.28 5.42
N VAL A 165 0.89 -4.38 4.57
CA VAL A 165 1.55 -4.01 3.31
C VAL A 165 2.00 -2.55 3.39
N THR A 166 3.29 -2.31 3.22
CA THR A 166 3.87 -0.96 3.19
C THR A 166 4.72 -0.74 1.94
N GLY A 167 4.91 0.54 1.61
CA GLY A 167 5.66 1.04 0.47
C GLY A 167 5.07 2.35 -0.06
N THR A 168 5.62 2.91 -1.12
CA THR A 168 5.06 4.09 -1.80
C THR A 168 3.85 3.66 -2.62
N ASN A 169 4.04 2.77 -3.59
CA ASN A 169 3.01 2.28 -4.49
C ASN A 169 2.67 0.79 -4.26
N GLY A 170 1.49 0.34 -4.68
CA GLY A 170 1.12 -1.08 -4.67
C GLY A 170 0.53 -1.62 -3.36
N LYS A 171 0.46 -0.81 -2.29
CA LYS A 171 -0.14 -1.19 -0.99
C LYS A 171 -1.59 -1.67 -1.14
N THR A 172 -2.46 -0.79 -1.64
CA THR A 172 -3.87 -1.10 -1.91
C THR A 172 -4.02 -2.32 -2.81
N SER A 173 -3.29 -2.35 -3.94
CA SER A 173 -3.40 -3.46 -4.90
C SER A 173 -3.03 -4.80 -4.28
N THR A 174 -1.93 -4.86 -3.52
CA THR A 174 -1.47 -6.09 -2.87
C THR A 174 -2.38 -6.49 -1.71
N ALA A 175 -2.81 -5.55 -0.86
CA ALA A 175 -3.71 -5.85 0.26
C ALA A 175 -5.08 -6.34 -0.23
N THR A 176 -5.65 -5.70 -1.26
CA THR A 176 -6.91 -6.14 -1.87
C THR A 176 -6.75 -7.48 -2.59
N LEU A 177 -5.65 -7.69 -3.32
CA LEU A 177 -5.38 -8.96 -4.00
C LEU A 177 -5.26 -10.12 -3.00
N LEU A 178 -4.61 -9.90 -1.86
CA LEU A 178 -4.55 -10.89 -0.77
C LEU A 178 -5.92 -11.15 -0.14
N TYR A 179 -6.71 -10.11 0.10
CA TYR A 179 -8.08 -10.26 0.59
C TYR A 179 -8.92 -11.13 -0.37
N ASP A 180 -8.96 -10.77 -1.65
CA ASP A 180 -9.75 -11.50 -2.67
C ASP A 180 -9.24 -12.94 -2.86
N LEU A 181 -7.92 -13.14 -2.78
CA LEU A 181 -7.29 -14.45 -2.85
C LEU A 181 -7.73 -15.33 -1.69
N PHE A 182 -7.62 -14.86 -0.45
CA PHE A 182 -7.97 -15.67 0.71
C PHE A 182 -9.47 -15.90 0.86
N GLU A 183 -10.31 -14.94 0.45
CA GLU A 183 -11.76 -15.15 0.34
C GLU A 183 -12.07 -16.31 -0.62
N ARG A 184 -11.40 -16.34 -1.79
CA ARG A 184 -11.55 -17.44 -2.77
C ARG A 184 -11.00 -18.78 -2.29
N LEU A 185 -9.99 -18.77 -1.42
CA LEU A 185 -9.49 -19.96 -0.76
C LEU A 185 -10.42 -20.46 0.36
N GLY A 186 -11.54 -19.77 0.62
CA GLY A 186 -12.57 -20.18 1.56
C GLY A 186 -12.40 -19.62 2.97
N HIS A 187 -11.49 -18.66 3.17
CA HIS A 187 -11.30 -18.01 4.46
C HIS A 187 -12.27 -16.85 4.65
N LYS A 188 -12.73 -16.67 5.90
CA LYS A 188 -13.29 -15.38 6.32
C LYS A 188 -12.14 -14.40 6.57
N VAL A 189 -12.21 -13.25 5.94
CA VAL A 189 -11.12 -12.27 5.86
C VAL A 189 -11.57 -10.85 6.16
N GLY A 190 -10.64 -10.05 6.67
CA GLY A 190 -10.76 -8.61 6.81
C GLY A 190 -9.84 -7.86 5.86
N LEU A 191 -10.26 -6.67 5.44
CA LEU A 191 -9.45 -5.71 4.68
C LEU A 191 -9.49 -4.35 5.39
N LEU A 192 -8.33 -3.75 5.64
CA LEU A 192 -8.22 -2.35 6.06
C LEU A 192 -7.40 -1.58 5.02
N SER A 193 -8.06 -0.74 4.23
CA SER A 193 -7.48 -0.20 2.99
C SER A 193 -7.95 1.23 2.72
N THR A 194 -7.26 1.91 1.81
CA THR A 194 -7.55 3.30 1.40
C THR A 194 -8.95 3.46 0.81
N VAL A 195 -9.39 2.47 0.03
CA VAL A 195 -10.69 2.50 -0.67
C VAL A 195 -11.83 2.28 0.32
N GLU A 196 -11.73 1.22 1.09
CA GLU A 196 -12.76 0.76 2.01
C GLU A 196 -12.18 -0.23 3.02
N ASN A 197 -12.84 -0.31 4.16
CA ASN A 197 -12.61 -1.38 5.13
C ASN A 197 -13.67 -2.46 4.92
N ARG A 198 -13.28 -3.74 4.97
CA ARG A 198 -14.21 -4.87 4.89
C ARG A 198 -14.07 -5.74 6.12
N ILE A 199 -15.17 -5.98 6.81
CA ILE A 199 -15.26 -6.90 7.95
C ILE A 199 -16.15 -8.06 7.53
N ALA A 200 -15.56 -9.20 7.18
CA ALA A 200 -16.29 -10.38 6.70
C ALA A 200 -17.29 -10.06 5.57
N GLY A 201 -16.87 -9.25 4.59
CA GLY A 201 -17.69 -8.80 3.47
C GLY A 201 -18.55 -7.55 3.74
N ARG A 202 -18.73 -7.13 5.00
CA ARG A 202 -19.40 -5.84 5.32
C ARG A 202 -18.47 -4.68 5.00
N VAL A 203 -18.90 -3.80 4.10
CA VAL A 203 -18.14 -2.61 3.70
C VAL A 203 -18.39 -1.46 4.67
N GLU A 204 -17.30 -0.85 5.15
CA GLU A 204 -17.28 0.40 5.90
C GLU A 204 -16.43 1.44 5.14
N LYS A 205 -16.92 2.67 5.02
CA LYS A 205 -16.17 3.76 4.39
C LYS A 205 -14.87 4.01 5.14
N ALA A 206 -13.74 3.97 4.44
CA ALA A 206 -12.45 4.36 4.99
C ALA A 206 -12.35 5.90 5.01
N SER A 207 -11.84 6.47 6.11
CA SER A 207 -11.54 7.90 6.22
C SER A 207 -10.06 8.22 6.00
N ILE A 208 -9.17 7.25 6.22
CA ILE A 208 -7.72 7.31 6.09
C ILE A 208 -7.20 5.91 5.74
N THR A 209 -6.08 5.82 5.02
CA THR A 209 -5.47 4.55 4.57
C THR A 209 -5.25 3.54 5.69
N THR A 210 -4.75 4.00 6.84
CA THR A 210 -4.59 3.17 8.04
C THR A 210 -5.38 3.81 9.18
N PRO A 211 -6.44 3.16 9.69
CA PRO A 211 -7.25 3.70 10.77
C PRO A 211 -6.44 4.07 12.02
N THR A 212 -6.95 4.99 12.84
CA THR A 212 -6.33 5.31 14.13
C THR A 212 -6.42 4.13 15.09
N ALA A 213 -5.56 4.09 16.10
CA ALA A 213 -5.37 2.94 16.98
C ALA A 213 -6.67 2.35 17.58
N VAL A 214 -7.62 3.21 17.98
CA VAL A 214 -8.89 2.77 18.58
C VAL A 214 -9.81 2.11 17.55
N PRO A 215 -10.24 2.78 16.45
CA PRO A 215 -10.99 2.13 15.37
C PRO A 215 -10.32 0.89 14.80
N LEU A 216 -8.99 0.90 14.64
CA LEU A 216 -8.23 -0.23 14.12
C LEU A 216 -8.44 -1.47 14.99
N ASN A 217 -8.18 -1.37 16.30
CA ASN A 217 -8.33 -2.49 17.21
C ASN A 217 -9.80 -2.92 17.37
N ARG A 218 -10.76 -1.98 17.35
CA ARG A 218 -12.20 -2.29 17.28
C ARG A 218 -12.51 -3.16 16.07
N MET A 219 -12.09 -2.74 14.87
CA MET A 219 -12.37 -3.47 13.63
C MET A 219 -11.74 -4.86 13.64
N LEU A 220 -10.51 -5.02 14.16
CA LEU A 220 -9.88 -6.34 14.30
C LEU A 220 -10.62 -7.24 15.29
N ALA A 221 -11.14 -6.69 16.39
CA ALA A 221 -11.97 -7.45 17.34
C ALA A 221 -13.31 -7.87 16.71
N GLU A 222 -13.97 -6.97 15.97
CA GLU A 222 -15.18 -7.30 15.22
C GLU A 222 -14.92 -8.37 14.15
N MET A 223 -13.77 -8.32 13.46
CA MET A 223 -13.36 -9.37 12.53
C MET A 223 -13.27 -10.75 13.22
N LEU A 224 -12.65 -10.81 14.40
CA LEU A 224 -12.59 -12.05 15.19
C LEU A 224 -13.99 -12.54 15.60
N GLU A 225 -14.87 -11.65 16.03
CA GLU A 225 -16.26 -11.96 16.37
C GLU A 225 -17.02 -12.55 15.19
N GLN A 226 -16.76 -12.05 13.97
CA GLN A 226 -17.35 -12.59 12.73
C GLN A 226 -16.67 -13.88 12.24
N GLY A 227 -15.62 -14.33 12.92
CA GLY A 227 -14.87 -15.54 12.62
C GLY A 227 -13.81 -15.37 11.52
N CYS A 228 -13.36 -14.14 11.24
CA CYS A 228 -12.24 -13.90 10.35
C CYS A 228 -10.96 -14.54 10.90
N THR A 229 -10.18 -15.12 9.99
CA THR A 229 -8.90 -15.79 10.31
C THR A 229 -7.70 -14.95 9.90
N HIS A 230 -7.87 -14.11 8.88
CA HIS A 230 -6.84 -13.23 8.35
C HIS A 230 -7.36 -11.81 8.22
N CYS A 231 -6.46 -10.84 8.38
CA CYS A 231 -6.70 -9.45 8.02
C CYS A 231 -5.52 -8.93 7.20
N PHE A 232 -5.81 -8.37 6.04
CA PHE A 232 -4.82 -7.70 5.20
C PHE A 232 -5.01 -6.19 5.34
N MET A 233 -3.95 -5.47 5.67
CA MET A 233 -4.04 -4.03 5.90
C MET A 233 -2.93 -3.23 5.23
N GLU A 234 -3.27 -2.03 4.78
CA GLU A 234 -2.27 -1.04 4.39
C GLU A 234 -1.64 -0.41 5.63
N VAL A 235 -0.30 -0.30 5.63
CA VAL A 235 0.48 0.38 6.67
C VAL A 235 1.17 1.58 6.05
N SER A 236 0.55 2.77 6.16
CA SER A 236 1.10 4.02 5.63
C SER A 236 2.28 4.53 6.45
N SER A 237 3.12 5.39 5.89
CA SER A 237 4.24 6.01 6.63
C SER A 237 3.74 6.89 7.78
N GLU A 238 2.64 7.62 7.58
CA GLU A 238 1.99 8.43 8.61
C GLU A 238 1.48 7.54 9.75
N SER A 239 0.99 6.33 9.44
CA SER A 239 0.52 5.41 10.48
C SER A 239 1.65 4.91 11.39
N ILE A 240 2.85 4.76 10.83
CA ILE A 240 4.06 4.36 11.55
C ILE A 240 4.56 5.53 12.39
N ASP A 241 4.69 6.73 11.79
CA ASP A 241 5.13 7.94 12.48
C ASP A 241 4.19 8.35 13.62
N GLN A 242 2.88 8.27 13.39
CA GLN A 242 1.85 8.53 14.40
C GLN A 242 1.61 7.34 15.34
N LYS A 243 2.41 6.27 15.22
CA LYS A 243 2.38 5.10 16.10
C LYS A 243 1.00 4.41 16.17
N ARG A 244 0.16 4.54 15.13
CA ARG A 244 -1.21 3.97 15.06
C ARG A 244 -1.21 2.44 15.12
N VAL A 245 -0.12 1.82 14.66
CA VAL A 245 0.08 0.37 14.65
C VAL A 245 0.81 -0.15 15.91
N SER A 246 1.04 0.71 16.91
CA SER A 246 1.67 0.26 18.17
C SER A 246 0.78 -0.72 18.91
N GLY A 247 1.40 -1.75 19.49
CA GLY A 247 0.67 -2.81 20.20
C GLY A 247 -0.01 -3.83 19.28
N LEU A 248 0.15 -3.71 17.95
CA LEU A 248 -0.25 -4.74 17.01
C LEU A 248 0.84 -5.79 16.84
N ARG A 249 0.42 -7.04 16.72
CA ARG A 249 1.29 -8.16 16.36
C ARG A 249 1.03 -8.57 14.91
N PHE A 250 2.03 -8.37 14.05
CA PHE A 250 1.95 -8.80 12.66
C PHE A 250 2.43 -10.24 12.51
N SER A 251 1.67 -11.04 11.76
CA SER A 251 2.15 -12.35 11.28
C SER A 251 3.13 -12.18 10.12
N GLY A 252 2.90 -11.19 9.26
CA GLY A 252 3.83 -10.86 8.18
C GLY A 252 3.74 -9.40 7.71
N ILE A 253 4.84 -8.89 7.18
CA ILE A 253 4.92 -7.57 6.54
C ILE A 253 5.44 -7.72 5.11
N ILE A 254 4.77 -7.07 4.16
CA ILE A 254 5.17 -7.00 2.76
C ILE A 254 5.66 -5.58 2.46
N PHE A 255 6.86 -5.47 1.89
CA PHE A 255 7.44 -4.23 1.41
C PHE A 255 7.43 -4.19 -0.13
N THR A 256 6.75 -3.21 -0.72
CA THR A 256 6.58 -3.12 -2.17
C THR A 256 7.67 -2.33 -2.88
N ASN A 257 7.87 -1.07 -2.52
CA ASN A 257 8.86 -0.15 -3.08
C ASN A 257 8.96 1.12 -2.23
N ILE A 258 9.96 1.96 -2.47
CA ILE A 258 10.04 3.30 -1.90
C ILE A 258 10.57 4.35 -2.90
N SER A 259 9.74 5.36 -3.15
CA SER A 259 10.06 6.47 -4.05
C SER A 259 9.50 7.81 -3.54
N HIS A 260 9.70 8.89 -4.30
CA HIS A 260 9.40 10.26 -3.88
C HIS A 260 7.89 10.49 -3.71
N ASP A 261 7.43 10.60 -2.47
CA ASP A 261 6.04 10.89 -2.13
C ASP A 261 5.94 11.38 -0.67
N HIS A 262 4.81 11.99 -0.31
CA HIS A 262 4.49 12.45 1.05
C HIS A 262 5.49 13.43 1.69
N LEU A 263 6.19 14.25 0.89
CA LEU A 263 7.16 15.22 1.42
C LEU A 263 6.50 16.45 2.08
N ASP A 264 5.23 16.72 1.77
CA ASP A 264 4.37 17.65 2.51
C ASP A 264 4.32 17.29 4.01
N TYR A 265 4.29 15.99 4.33
CA TYR A 265 4.32 15.48 5.71
C TYR A 265 5.76 15.30 6.22
N HIS A 266 6.55 14.47 5.54
CA HIS A 266 7.87 14.00 6.04
C HIS A 266 8.99 15.03 5.88
N LYS A 267 8.77 16.08 5.09
CA LYS A 267 9.71 17.17 4.73
C LYS A 267 10.91 16.73 3.89
N THR A 268 11.46 15.55 4.11
CA THR A 268 12.58 15.00 3.34
C THR A 268 12.36 13.53 3.02
N PHE A 269 12.92 13.08 1.89
CA PHE A 269 12.89 11.67 1.51
C PHE A 269 13.61 10.78 2.54
N GLN A 270 14.67 11.27 3.17
CA GLN A 270 15.38 10.55 4.23
C GLN A 270 14.47 10.30 5.45
N SER A 271 13.71 11.31 5.87
CA SER A 271 12.74 11.17 6.98
C SER A 271 11.62 10.17 6.64
N TYR A 272 11.10 10.22 5.41
CA TYR A 272 10.10 9.28 4.90
C TYR A 272 10.61 7.83 4.93
N TRP A 273 11.82 7.61 4.41
CA TRP A 273 12.48 6.31 4.39
C TRP A 273 12.77 5.78 5.81
N GLN A 274 13.37 6.60 6.68
CA GLN A 274 13.64 6.24 8.08
C GLN A 274 12.35 5.88 8.82
N THR A 275 11.27 6.61 8.57
CA THR A 275 9.97 6.31 9.19
C THR A 275 9.46 4.93 8.80
N LYS A 276 9.50 4.56 7.52
CA LYS A 276 9.10 3.20 7.12
C LYS A 276 10.02 2.14 7.73
N LYS A 277 11.32 2.41 7.82
CA LYS A 277 12.30 1.51 8.41
C LYS A 277 11.99 1.19 9.88
N LYS A 278 11.49 2.16 10.67
CA LYS A 278 11.04 1.93 12.06
C LYS A 278 10.02 0.79 12.20
N LEU A 279 9.18 0.55 11.19
CA LEU A 279 8.25 -0.59 11.20
C LEU A 279 9.02 -1.91 11.27
N PHE A 280 10.06 -2.06 10.46
CA PHE A 280 10.87 -3.30 10.37
C PHE A 280 11.78 -3.46 11.58
N ASP A 281 12.40 -2.38 12.04
CA ASP A 281 13.29 -2.38 13.21
C ASP A 281 12.56 -2.79 14.52
N SER A 282 11.23 -2.66 14.55
CA SER A 282 10.40 -3.02 15.71
C SER A 282 9.72 -4.39 15.61
N LEU A 283 9.91 -5.13 14.52
CA LEU A 283 9.29 -6.45 14.36
C LEU A 283 9.96 -7.51 15.24
N PRO A 284 9.17 -8.36 15.93
CA PRO A 284 9.69 -9.50 16.67
C PRO A 284 10.09 -10.66 15.74
N ASP A 285 10.93 -11.57 16.24
CA ASP A 285 11.50 -12.72 15.51
C ASP A 285 10.45 -13.66 14.87
N LEU A 286 9.22 -13.68 15.41
CA LEU A 286 8.13 -14.55 14.93
C LEU A 286 7.37 -14.01 13.72
N THR A 287 7.61 -12.76 13.33
CA THR A 287 7.04 -12.17 12.12
C THR A 287 7.89 -12.58 10.91
N TRP A 288 7.27 -12.84 9.75
CA TRP A 288 8.02 -12.93 8.50
C TRP A 288 7.94 -11.62 7.72
N VAL A 289 8.98 -11.31 6.94
CA VAL A 289 9.02 -10.14 6.07
C VAL A 289 9.19 -10.60 4.63
N LEU A 290 8.43 -10.02 3.70
CA LEU A 290 8.53 -10.28 2.27
C LEU A 290 8.93 -8.99 1.54
N LEU A 291 10.11 -9.00 0.94
CA LEU A 291 10.78 -7.82 0.38
C LEU A 291 10.83 -7.89 -1.13
N ASN A 292 10.48 -6.79 -1.81
CA ASN A 292 10.82 -6.64 -3.22
C ASN A 292 12.33 -6.47 -3.37
N LYS A 293 13.05 -7.45 -3.92
CA LYS A 293 14.51 -7.37 -4.10
C LYS A 293 14.93 -6.50 -5.27
N ASP A 294 14.01 -6.13 -6.16
CA ASP A 294 14.28 -5.17 -7.24
C ASP A 294 14.24 -3.71 -6.76
N GLU A 295 13.80 -3.48 -5.52
CA GLU A 295 13.91 -2.17 -4.88
C GLU A 295 15.32 -1.96 -4.31
N GLU A 296 16.02 -0.93 -4.80
CA GLU A 296 17.41 -0.62 -4.45
C GLU A 296 17.64 -0.54 -2.94
N ARG A 297 16.66 0.03 -2.20
CA ARG A 297 16.76 0.21 -0.74
C ARG A 297 16.21 -0.96 0.07
N ALA A 298 15.82 -2.08 -0.55
CA ALA A 298 15.17 -3.19 0.15
C ALA A 298 16.04 -3.81 1.25
N ALA A 299 17.34 -4.00 0.99
CA ALA A 299 18.26 -4.55 1.99
C ALA A 299 18.43 -3.62 3.21
N ASP A 300 18.45 -2.31 2.98
CA ASP A 300 18.61 -1.32 4.04
C ASP A 300 17.37 -1.22 4.94
N MET A 301 16.18 -1.45 4.37
CA MET A 301 14.92 -1.46 5.11
C MET A 301 14.88 -2.50 6.24
N VAL A 302 15.57 -3.62 6.08
CA VAL A 302 15.54 -4.74 7.04
C VAL A 302 16.87 -4.99 7.75
N ARG A 303 17.84 -4.09 7.59
CA ARG A 303 19.19 -4.28 8.16
C ARG A 303 19.20 -4.61 9.66
N ASP A 304 18.29 -4.00 10.42
CA ASP A 304 18.18 -4.14 11.88
C ASP A 304 16.91 -4.91 12.28
N CYS A 305 16.33 -5.67 11.34
CA CYS A 305 15.12 -6.44 11.54
C CYS A 305 15.44 -7.84 12.09
N ALA A 306 14.81 -8.24 13.18
CA ALA A 306 14.98 -9.58 13.76
C ALA A 306 14.12 -10.66 13.10
N ALA A 307 13.13 -10.25 12.30
CA ALA A 307 12.19 -11.11 11.60
C ALA A 307 12.84 -11.94 10.48
N VAL A 308 12.23 -13.08 10.14
CA VAL A 308 12.68 -13.91 9.02
C VAL A 308 12.33 -13.22 7.70
N CYS A 309 13.35 -12.86 6.92
CA CYS A 309 13.17 -12.16 5.65
C CYS A 309 13.18 -13.11 4.45
N HIS A 310 12.20 -12.96 3.57
CA HIS A 310 12.09 -13.58 2.26
C HIS A 310 12.08 -12.49 1.18
N GLY A 311 12.57 -12.80 -0.01
CA GLY A 311 12.55 -11.91 -1.16
C GLY A 311 11.60 -12.37 -2.25
N TYR A 312 10.98 -11.42 -2.94
CA TYR A 312 10.39 -11.62 -4.26
C TYR A 312 10.99 -10.63 -5.25
N ALA A 313 11.03 -11.01 -6.53
CA ALA A 313 11.58 -10.18 -7.60
C ALA A 313 11.06 -10.65 -8.96
N ILE A 314 11.24 -9.80 -9.96
CA ILE A 314 11.16 -10.13 -11.38
C ILE A 314 12.57 -10.14 -11.98
N ASP A 315 13.35 -9.09 -11.74
CA ASP A 315 14.61 -8.85 -12.43
C ASP A 315 15.79 -9.53 -11.73
N THR A 316 15.83 -9.45 -10.40
CA THR A 316 16.89 -10.03 -9.55
C THR A 316 16.56 -11.44 -9.05
N GLU A 317 17.56 -12.12 -8.47
CA GLU A 317 17.39 -13.43 -7.84
C GLU A 317 16.72 -13.30 -6.46
N ALA A 318 15.67 -14.10 -6.24
CA ALA A 318 14.84 -14.04 -5.05
C ALA A 318 14.25 -15.41 -4.68
N ASP A 319 13.79 -15.55 -3.43
CA ASP A 319 13.10 -16.76 -2.97
C ASP A 319 11.84 -17.05 -3.79
N PHE A 320 11.18 -15.99 -4.25
CA PHE A 320 10.04 -16.03 -5.16
C PHE A 320 10.33 -15.16 -6.38
N ARG A 321 10.96 -15.76 -7.40
CA ARG A 321 11.31 -15.06 -8.63
C ARG A 321 10.25 -15.30 -9.70
N ALA A 322 9.71 -14.21 -10.24
CA ALA A 322 8.73 -14.24 -11.30
C ALA A 322 9.37 -13.92 -12.66
N GLN A 323 8.95 -14.63 -13.69
CA GLN A 323 9.24 -14.30 -15.08
C GLN A 323 7.93 -13.94 -15.78
N VAL A 324 7.84 -12.76 -16.37
CA VAL A 324 6.68 -12.38 -17.20
C VAL A 324 6.79 -13.10 -18.54
N LEU A 325 5.83 -13.96 -18.84
CA LEU A 325 5.75 -14.74 -20.08
C LEU A 325 4.97 -13.99 -21.16
N SER A 326 3.89 -13.31 -20.77
CA SER A 326 3.13 -12.42 -21.66
C SER A 326 2.39 -11.34 -20.85
N CYS A 327 2.14 -10.21 -21.50
CA CYS A 327 1.36 -9.09 -20.98
C CYS A 327 0.44 -8.58 -22.09
N SER A 328 -0.84 -8.43 -21.79
CA SER A 328 -1.89 -8.02 -22.72
C SER A 328 -3.01 -7.28 -22.00
N PHE A 329 -3.97 -6.70 -22.73
CA PHE A 329 -5.17 -6.10 -22.12
C PHE A 329 -6.08 -7.16 -21.47
N GLU A 330 -5.93 -8.42 -21.83
CA GLU A 330 -6.61 -9.56 -21.24
C GLU A 330 -5.98 -10.01 -19.91
N GLY A 331 -4.75 -9.56 -19.63
CA GLY A 331 -4.04 -9.81 -18.38
C GLY A 331 -2.58 -10.23 -18.55
N LEU A 332 -2.06 -10.86 -17.49
CA LEU A 332 -0.67 -11.30 -17.35
C LEU A 332 -0.57 -12.82 -17.31
N GLN A 333 0.50 -13.34 -17.92
CA GLN A 333 0.97 -14.69 -17.69
C GLN A 333 2.39 -14.61 -17.14
N LEU A 334 2.62 -15.22 -15.99
CA LEU A 334 3.92 -15.21 -15.31
C LEU A 334 4.27 -16.59 -14.79
N ALA A 335 5.56 -16.89 -14.64
CA ALA A 335 6.05 -18.08 -13.98
C ALA A 335 6.79 -17.69 -12.69
N VAL A 336 6.26 -18.03 -11.52
CA VAL A 336 6.92 -17.80 -10.23
C VAL A 336 7.61 -19.09 -9.81
N ASN A 337 8.94 -19.16 -9.77
CA ASN A 337 9.71 -20.40 -9.53
C ASN A 337 9.21 -21.58 -10.37
N SER A 338 8.98 -21.34 -11.67
CA SER A 338 8.40 -22.29 -12.64
C SER A 338 6.91 -22.60 -12.49
N TYR A 339 6.21 -22.04 -11.50
CA TYR A 339 4.75 -22.14 -11.40
C TYR A 339 4.08 -21.10 -12.27
N GLU A 340 3.46 -21.55 -13.35
CA GLU A 340 2.73 -20.67 -14.26
C GLU A 340 1.43 -20.16 -13.64
N ILE A 341 1.25 -18.85 -13.56
CA ILE A 341 0.06 -18.14 -13.09
C ILE A 341 -0.47 -17.31 -14.25
N LYS A 342 -1.76 -17.47 -14.53
CA LYS A 342 -2.51 -16.58 -15.42
C LYS A 342 -3.29 -15.62 -14.53
N SER A 343 -3.37 -14.35 -14.90
CA SER A 343 -4.05 -13.33 -14.11
C SER A 343 -4.76 -12.35 -15.04
N LYS A 344 -5.89 -11.80 -14.60
CA LYS A 344 -6.63 -10.76 -15.33
C LYS A 344 -6.11 -9.35 -15.03
N LEU A 345 -5.15 -9.23 -14.10
CA LEU A 345 -4.45 -7.99 -13.82
C LEU A 345 -3.50 -7.66 -14.97
N VAL A 346 -3.39 -6.39 -15.32
CA VAL A 346 -2.59 -5.90 -16.47
C VAL A 346 -1.42 -5.05 -15.96
N GLY A 347 -0.28 -5.12 -16.67
CA GLY A 347 0.88 -4.26 -16.43
C GLY A 347 1.96 -4.86 -15.54
N LEU A 348 3.21 -4.51 -15.82
CA LEU A 348 4.38 -5.10 -15.13
C LEU A 348 4.37 -4.83 -13.62
N PHE A 349 3.86 -3.67 -13.17
CA PHE A 349 3.67 -3.37 -11.75
C PHE A 349 2.74 -4.38 -11.06
N ASN A 350 1.76 -4.94 -11.78
CA ASN A 350 0.90 -5.99 -11.25
C ASN A 350 1.58 -7.35 -11.21
N ALA A 351 2.60 -7.63 -12.03
CA ALA A 351 3.41 -8.83 -11.87
C ALA A 351 4.11 -8.84 -10.49
N TYR A 352 4.59 -7.70 -10.01
CA TYR A 352 5.10 -7.56 -8.63
C TYR A 352 4.00 -7.83 -7.59
N ASN A 353 2.82 -7.21 -7.72
CA ASN A 353 1.72 -7.41 -6.77
C ASN A 353 1.25 -8.88 -6.72
N ILE A 354 1.17 -9.56 -7.87
CA ILE A 354 0.81 -10.98 -7.96
C ILE A 354 1.89 -11.83 -7.31
N THR A 355 3.16 -11.58 -7.59
CA THR A 355 4.27 -12.34 -7.03
C THR A 355 4.33 -12.18 -5.51
N ALA A 356 4.16 -10.96 -5.01
CA ALA A 356 4.08 -10.69 -3.58
C ALA A 356 2.90 -11.44 -2.93
N SER A 357 1.72 -11.41 -3.56
CA SER A 357 0.51 -12.07 -3.03
C SER A 357 0.62 -13.60 -3.07
N PHE A 358 1.21 -14.15 -4.14
CA PHE A 358 1.50 -15.58 -4.26
C PHE A 358 2.47 -16.03 -3.17
N ALA A 359 3.59 -15.33 -3.03
CA ALA A 359 4.61 -15.62 -2.01
C ALA A 359 4.03 -15.55 -0.59
N ALA A 360 3.31 -14.48 -0.26
CA ALA A 360 2.67 -14.31 1.04
C ALA A 360 1.65 -15.42 1.34
N ALA A 361 0.84 -15.84 0.36
CA ALA A 361 -0.08 -16.96 0.54
C ALA A 361 0.65 -18.27 0.88
N LEU A 362 1.78 -18.54 0.23
CA LEU A 362 2.61 -19.71 0.56
C LEU A 362 3.25 -19.62 1.95
N LEU A 363 3.71 -18.44 2.35
CA LEU A 363 4.23 -18.19 3.70
C LEU A 363 3.15 -18.36 4.79
N LEU A 364 1.88 -18.12 4.44
CA LEU A 364 0.72 -18.36 5.31
C LEU A 364 0.23 -19.83 5.30
N GLY A 365 0.90 -20.70 4.54
CA GLY A 365 0.66 -22.15 4.52
C GLY A 365 -0.34 -22.62 3.46
N GLU A 366 -0.73 -21.77 2.52
CA GLU A 366 -1.67 -22.15 1.46
C GLU A 366 -1.05 -23.10 0.43
N LYS A 367 -1.90 -23.95 -0.17
CA LYS A 367 -1.46 -24.89 -1.19
C LYS A 367 -1.26 -24.18 -2.52
N ARG A 368 -0.06 -24.33 -3.11
CA ARG A 368 0.36 -23.72 -4.38
C ARG A 368 -0.70 -23.77 -5.49
N GLU A 369 -1.27 -24.95 -5.76
CA GLU A 369 -2.27 -25.11 -6.82
C GLU A 369 -3.57 -24.35 -6.54
N ALA A 370 -4.01 -24.33 -5.28
CA ALA A 370 -5.20 -23.57 -4.89
C ALA A 370 -4.97 -22.06 -5.06
N VAL A 371 -3.79 -21.57 -4.65
CA VAL A 371 -3.40 -20.17 -4.82
C VAL A 371 -3.37 -19.76 -6.29
N LYS A 372 -2.76 -20.58 -7.16
CA LYS A 372 -2.70 -20.34 -8.61
C LYS A 372 -4.10 -20.23 -9.22
N GLN A 373 -4.97 -21.19 -8.91
CA GLN A 373 -6.34 -21.21 -9.43
C GLN A 373 -7.11 -19.96 -8.97
N ALA A 374 -7.02 -19.63 -7.68
CA ALA A 374 -7.70 -18.47 -7.12
C ALA A 374 -7.21 -17.14 -7.73
N LEU A 375 -5.89 -16.95 -7.89
CA LEU A 375 -5.31 -15.76 -8.52
C LEU A 375 -5.79 -15.56 -9.97
N SER A 376 -6.05 -16.65 -10.70
CA SER A 376 -6.50 -16.59 -12.10
C SER A 376 -7.91 -16.00 -12.26
N ASP A 377 -8.72 -16.06 -11.20
CA ASP A 377 -10.10 -15.59 -11.25
C ASP A 377 -10.30 -14.16 -10.73
N ILE A 378 -9.31 -13.62 -10.00
CA ILE A 378 -9.37 -12.28 -9.43
C ILE A 378 -9.35 -11.22 -10.54
N ARG A 379 -10.16 -10.17 -10.35
CA ARG A 379 -10.23 -9.02 -11.26
C ARG A 379 -9.46 -7.84 -10.66
N PRO A 380 -9.03 -6.88 -11.48
CA PRO A 380 -8.43 -5.65 -10.97
C PRO A 380 -9.34 -4.95 -9.95
N PRO A 381 -8.77 -4.39 -8.86
CA PRO A 381 -9.52 -3.52 -7.95
C PRO A 381 -10.08 -2.30 -8.68
N LYS A 382 -11.22 -1.76 -8.21
CA LYS A 382 -11.81 -0.52 -8.75
C LYS A 382 -10.74 0.59 -8.78
N GLY A 383 -10.62 1.29 -9.91
CA GLY A 383 -9.70 2.41 -10.07
C GLY A 383 -8.21 2.06 -10.06
N ARG A 384 -7.84 0.79 -10.27
CA ARG A 384 -6.46 0.31 -10.45
C ARG A 384 -6.36 -0.43 -11.78
N PHE A 385 -5.91 0.27 -12.82
CA PHE A 385 -5.95 -0.16 -14.22
C PHE A 385 -7.34 -0.67 -14.60
N ASP A 386 -8.37 0.11 -14.25
CA ASP A 386 -9.77 -0.27 -14.47
C ASP A 386 -10.13 0.00 -15.93
N LEU A 387 -10.07 -1.07 -16.74
CA LEU A 387 -10.24 -1.01 -18.19
C LEU A 387 -11.72 -1.08 -18.58
N TYR A 388 -12.18 -0.07 -19.30
CA TYR A 388 -13.45 -0.06 -20.00
C TYR A 388 -13.24 -0.05 -21.52
N LYS A 389 -13.84 -1.01 -22.21
CA LYS A 389 -13.83 -1.10 -23.68
C LYS A 389 -15.22 -0.78 -24.22
N ALA A 390 -15.34 0.34 -24.92
CA ALA A 390 -16.59 0.75 -25.55
C ALA A 390 -16.89 -0.11 -26.79
N LYS A 391 -18.18 -0.18 -27.17
CA LYS A 391 -18.60 -0.87 -28.41
C LYS A 391 -17.98 -0.25 -29.67
N SER A 392 -17.63 1.03 -29.60
CA SER A 392 -16.92 1.76 -30.66
C SER A 392 -15.48 1.28 -30.86
N GLY A 393 -14.93 0.43 -29.98
CA GLY A 393 -13.53 -0.02 -30.04
C GLY A 393 -12.57 0.80 -29.16
N ARG A 394 -12.98 2.00 -28.75
CA ARG A 394 -12.21 2.87 -27.85
C ARG A 394 -12.03 2.21 -26.49
N CYS A 395 -10.83 2.36 -25.93
CA CYS A 395 -10.51 1.85 -24.61
C CYS A 395 -10.19 3.02 -23.68
N ALA A 396 -10.77 3.01 -22.49
CA ALA A 396 -10.44 3.94 -21.44
C ALA A 396 -9.99 3.18 -20.19
N ILE A 397 -8.98 3.71 -19.52
CA ILE A 397 -8.39 3.16 -18.31
C ILE A 397 -8.52 4.21 -17.22
N VAL A 398 -9.10 3.84 -16.09
CA VAL A 398 -9.13 4.68 -14.89
C VAL A 398 -8.13 4.14 -13.87
N ASP A 399 -7.19 4.98 -13.43
CA ASP A 399 -6.14 4.60 -12.49
C ASP A 399 -5.92 5.66 -11.39
N TYR A 400 -5.45 5.21 -10.22
CA TYR A 400 -5.11 6.06 -9.08
C TYR A 400 -3.66 6.58 -9.10
N ALA A 401 -2.96 6.45 -10.22
CA ALA A 401 -1.61 6.98 -10.41
C ALA A 401 -1.58 8.50 -10.14
N HIS A 402 -1.09 8.88 -8.95
CA HIS A 402 -1.07 10.26 -8.43
C HIS A 402 0.34 10.70 -7.96
N SER A 403 1.35 9.95 -8.40
CA SER A 403 2.78 10.25 -8.24
C SER A 403 3.47 10.07 -9.60
N PRO A 404 4.63 10.72 -9.84
CA PRO A 404 5.36 10.61 -11.10
C PRO A 404 5.64 9.15 -11.49
N ASP A 405 6.13 8.34 -10.54
CA ASP A 405 6.49 6.94 -10.81
C ASP A 405 5.27 6.05 -11.09
N ALA A 406 4.14 6.32 -10.43
CA ALA A 406 2.91 5.59 -10.70
C ALA A 406 2.36 5.89 -12.10
N LEU A 407 2.46 7.16 -12.54
CA LEU A 407 2.08 7.56 -13.90
C LEU A 407 3.01 6.90 -14.93
N ASP A 408 4.31 6.95 -14.69
CA ASP A 408 5.32 6.32 -15.55
C ASP A 408 5.07 4.81 -15.70
N ALA A 409 4.75 4.10 -14.60
CA ALA A 409 4.46 2.67 -14.64
C ALA A 409 3.20 2.31 -15.43
N VAL A 410 2.12 3.09 -15.28
CA VAL A 410 0.86 2.86 -16.01
C VAL A 410 1.02 3.23 -17.49
N LEU A 411 1.66 4.36 -17.79
CA LEU A 411 1.89 4.80 -19.17
C LEU A 411 2.88 3.89 -19.90
N SER A 412 3.94 3.42 -19.23
CA SER A 412 4.87 2.44 -19.81
C SER A 412 4.14 1.15 -20.17
N THR A 413 3.22 0.72 -19.32
CA THR A 413 2.35 -0.42 -19.61
C THR A 413 1.48 -0.14 -20.84
N LEU A 414 0.81 1.02 -20.92
CA LEU A 414 -0.02 1.35 -22.08
C LEU A 414 0.81 1.42 -23.37
N ASN A 415 2.00 2.03 -23.34
CA ASN A 415 2.88 2.12 -24.49
C ASN A 415 3.44 0.75 -24.92
N ALA A 416 3.69 -0.17 -23.99
CA ALA A 416 4.09 -1.53 -24.33
C ALA A 416 2.94 -2.35 -24.95
N LEU A 417 1.68 -2.02 -24.61
CA LEU A 417 0.50 -2.72 -25.10
C LEU A 417 -0.14 -2.09 -26.34
N LYS A 418 0.16 -0.82 -26.63
CA LYS A 418 -0.42 -0.09 -27.77
C LYS A 418 0.16 -0.62 -29.09
N LYS A 419 -0.69 -0.64 -30.11
CA LYS A 419 -0.30 -0.90 -31.50
C LYS A 419 0.27 0.38 -32.11
N GLU A 420 1.06 0.25 -33.18
CA GLU A 420 1.77 1.38 -33.83
C GLU A 420 0.86 2.56 -34.22
N ASN A 421 -0.41 2.30 -34.57
CA ASN A 421 -1.37 3.33 -34.99
C ASN A 421 -2.30 3.82 -33.86
N GLN A 422 -2.04 3.45 -32.60
CA GLN A 422 -2.84 3.88 -31.45
C GLN A 422 -2.14 5.02 -30.72
N ARG A 423 -2.91 6.06 -30.39
CA ARG A 423 -2.45 7.16 -29.53
C ARG A 423 -2.83 6.92 -28.08
N VAL A 424 -2.04 7.46 -27.17
CA VAL A 424 -2.33 7.54 -25.73
C VAL A 424 -2.71 8.98 -25.40
N ILE A 425 -3.95 9.20 -24.97
CA ILE A 425 -4.46 10.49 -24.49
C ILE A 425 -4.62 10.40 -22.98
N THR A 426 -3.91 11.23 -22.24
CA THR A 426 -3.88 11.18 -20.78
C THR A 426 -4.58 12.40 -20.17
N VAL A 427 -5.50 12.17 -19.25
CA VAL A 427 -6.15 13.18 -18.41
C VAL A 427 -5.65 13.01 -16.98
N VAL A 428 -5.02 14.04 -16.42
CA VAL A 428 -4.44 13.97 -15.07
C VAL A 428 -4.50 15.31 -14.36
N GLY A 429 -4.64 15.27 -13.03
CA GLY A 429 -4.57 16.44 -12.16
C GLY A 429 -3.68 16.17 -10.95
N CYS A 430 -3.46 17.21 -10.15
CA CYS A 430 -2.81 17.11 -8.85
C CYS A 430 -3.75 17.60 -7.74
N GLY A 431 -3.67 16.97 -6.57
CA GLY A 431 -4.42 17.44 -5.41
C GLY A 431 -3.83 18.72 -4.81
N GLY A 432 -4.69 19.63 -4.37
CA GLY A 432 -4.31 20.81 -3.58
C GLY A 432 -3.97 20.44 -2.13
N GLU A 433 -3.25 21.30 -1.44
CA GLU A 433 -2.74 21.14 -0.06
C GLU A 433 -1.90 19.87 0.11
N ARG A 434 -1.14 19.53 -0.93
CA ARG A 434 -0.24 18.37 -1.00
C ARG A 434 1.12 18.81 -1.52
N ASP A 435 2.04 17.85 -1.62
CA ASP A 435 3.38 18.05 -2.19
C ASP A 435 3.30 18.81 -3.53
N GLN A 436 3.80 20.05 -3.54
CA GLN A 436 3.84 20.91 -4.72
C GLN A 436 5.01 20.56 -5.65
N GLU A 437 6.10 20.00 -5.10
CA GLU A 437 7.31 19.68 -5.86
C GLU A 437 7.08 18.54 -6.86
N LYS A 438 6.02 17.73 -6.68
CA LYS A 438 5.65 16.67 -7.62
C LYS A 438 4.81 17.16 -8.80
N ARG A 439 4.13 18.31 -8.70
CA ARG A 439 3.22 18.83 -9.74
C ARG A 439 3.88 18.91 -11.13
N PRO A 440 5.03 19.59 -11.30
CA PRO A 440 5.70 19.65 -12.60
C PRO A 440 6.29 18.30 -13.03
N LYS A 441 6.76 17.48 -12.07
CA LYS A 441 7.30 16.14 -12.34
C LYS A 441 6.23 15.19 -12.89
N MET A 442 5.00 15.28 -12.36
CA MET A 442 3.86 14.49 -12.82
C MET A 442 3.43 14.88 -14.23
N ALA A 443 3.32 16.18 -14.52
CA ALA A 443 2.98 16.65 -15.87
C ALA A 443 4.03 16.22 -16.89
N LYS A 444 5.32 16.34 -16.53
CA LYS A 444 6.43 15.87 -17.37
C LYS A 444 6.36 14.36 -17.63
N ALA A 445 6.23 13.54 -16.59
CA ALA A 445 6.12 12.08 -16.73
C ALA A 445 4.93 11.66 -17.59
N ALA A 446 3.77 12.34 -17.41
CA ALA A 446 2.60 12.09 -18.24
C ALA A 446 2.83 12.48 -19.71
N LEU A 447 3.45 13.63 -19.94
CA LEU A 447 3.70 14.15 -21.30
C LEU A 447 4.70 13.31 -22.08
N GLU A 448 5.79 12.87 -21.45
CA GLU A 448 6.86 12.09 -22.10
C GLU A 448 6.35 10.77 -22.70
N GLN A 449 5.27 10.23 -22.12
CA GLN A 449 4.70 8.95 -22.52
C GLN A 449 3.32 9.04 -23.16
N SER A 450 2.80 10.25 -23.39
CA SER A 450 1.48 10.47 -24.01
C SER A 450 1.61 11.18 -25.35
N ASP A 451 0.71 10.85 -26.28
CA ASP A 451 0.59 11.56 -27.54
C ASP A 451 -0.12 12.92 -27.35
N LEU A 452 -1.02 12.99 -26.37
CA LEU A 452 -1.68 14.21 -25.90
C LEU A 452 -1.87 14.15 -24.39
N LEU A 453 -1.54 15.24 -23.70
CA LEU A 453 -1.80 15.42 -22.28
C LEU A 453 -2.91 16.46 -22.07
N ILE A 454 -3.90 16.15 -21.25
CA ILE A 454 -4.89 17.08 -20.75
C ILE A 454 -4.69 17.22 -19.24
N ILE A 455 -4.24 18.39 -18.80
CA ILE A 455 -4.16 18.70 -17.38
C ILE A 455 -5.48 19.27 -16.88
N THR A 456 -5.92 18.80 -15.72
CA THR A 456 -7.24 19.13 -15.17
C THR A 456 -7.24 19.17 -13.64
N SER A 457 -8.35 19.60 -13.04
CA SER A 457 -8.53 19.58 -11.60
C SER A 457 -8.70 18.14 -11.06
N ASP A 458 -8.10 17.89 -9.90
CA ASP A 458 -8.34 16.73 -9.03
C ASP A 458 -9.16 17.22 -7.81
N ASN A 459 -8.79 16.85 -6.60
CA ASN A 459 -9.26 17.44 -5.35
C ASN A 459 -8.45 18.71 -5.07
N SER A 460 -8.95 19.88 -5.44
CA SER A 460 -8.24 21.16 -5.22
C SER A 460 -8.26 21.58 -3.75
N ARG A 461 -9.19 21.05 -2.93
CA ARG A 461 -9.33 21.40 -1.51
C ARG A 461 -9.50 22.92 -1.35
N GLY A 462 -8.76 23.55 -0.45
CA GLY A 462 -8.72 25.00 -0.28
C GLY A 462 -7.86 25.76 -1.30
N GLU A 463 -7.07 25.08 -2.15
CA GLU A 463 -6.24 25.74 -3.17
C GLU A 463 -7.04 26.08 -4.44
N ASP A 464 -6.62 27.16 -5.11
CA ASP A 464 -7.15 27.54 -6.42
C ASP A 464 -6.75 26.50 -7.49
N PRO A 465 -7.71 25.84 -8.17
CA PRO A 465 -7.42 24.90 -9.24
C PRO A 465 -6.52 25.47 -10.33
N GLU A 466 -6.67 26.75 -10.69
CA GLU A 466 -5.85 27.35 -11.76
C GLU A 466 -4.37 27.46 -11.33
N ALA A 467 -4.11 27.77 -10.06
CA ALA A 467 -2.75 27.81 -9.53
C ALA A 467 -2.09 26.42 -9.53
N ILE A 468 -2.84 25.36 -9.21
CA ILE A 468 -2.34 23.98 -9.29
C ILE A 468 -1.95 23.63 -10.74
N LEU A 469 -2.78 24.04 -11.71
CA LEU A 469 -2.51 23.82 -13.13
C LEU A 469 -1.30 24.63 -13.62
N ASP A 470 -1.11 25.86 -13.13
CA ASP A 470 0.09 26.66 -13.40
C ASP A 470 1.37 25.95 -12.92
N ASP A 471 1.34 25.42 -11.70
CA ASP A 471 2.46 24.66 -11.13
C ASP A 471 2.77 23.39 -11.94
N MET A 472 1.74 22.68 -12.40
CA MET A 472 1.91 21.50 -13.26
C MET A 472 2.55 21.86 -14.61
N MET A 473 2.21 23.01 -15.19
CA MET A 473 2.79 23.48 -16.46
C MET A 473 4.22 24.02 -16.30
N SER A 474 4.63 24.34 -15.08
CA SER A 474 5.94 24.90 -14.79
C SER A 474 7.07 23.96 -15.22
N GLY A 475 8.01 24.48 -16.01
CA GLY A 475 9.16 23.73 -16.51
C GLY A 475 8.91 22.90 -17.78
N LEU A 476 7.71 22.92 -18.36
CA LEU A 476 7.47 22.38 -19.70
C LEU A 476 8.02 23.33 -20.78
N SER A 477 8.66 22.79 -21.81
CA SER A 477 9.18 23.58 -22.93
C SER A 477 8.07 24.07 -23.87
N ALA A 478 8.35 25.08 -24.72
CA ALA A 478 7.38 25.57 -25.70
C ALA A 478 6.90 24.48 -26.67
N ASP A 479 7.80 23.58 -27.09
CA ASP A 479 7.45 22.44 -27.94
C ASP A 479 6.56 21.43 -27.21
N ALA A 480 6.83 21.17 -25.92
CA ALA A 480 6.03 20.32 -25.07
C ALA A 480 4.58 20.83 -24.95
N LEU A 481 4.40 22.15 -24.81
CA LEU A 481 3.08 22.78 -24.68
C LEU A 481 2.17 22.57 -25.90
N THR A 482 2.73 22.27 -27.08
CA THR A 482 1.91 21.96 -28.27
C THR A 482 1.10 20.66 -28.14
N LYS A 483 1.49 19.80 -27.21
CA LYS A 483 0.85 18.51 -26.90
C LYS A 483 0.09 18.53 -25.56
N VAL A 484 -0.16 19.72 -24.99
CA VAL A 484 -0.83 19.88 -23.70
C VAL A 484 -2.08 20.73 -23.87
N GLU A 485 -3.24 20.23 -23.47
CA GLU A 485 -4.46 21.02 -23.27
C GLU A 485 -4.69 21.25 -21.77
N ARG A 486 -5.11 22.47 -21.40
CA ARG A 486 -5.48 22.83 -20.03
C ARG A 486 -6.99 22.97 -19.95
N ILE A 487 -7.64 22.12 -19.15
CA ILE A 487 -9.08 22.17 -18.94
C ILE A 487 -9.38 21.91 -17.46
N THR A 488 -9.69 22.98 -16.71
CA THR A 488 -9.87 22.92 -15.26
C THR A 488 -11.05 22.04 -14.84
N ASN A 489 -12.17 22.08 -15.56
CA ASN A 489 -13.31 21.21 -15.28
C ASN A 489 -13.00 19.76 -15.70
N ARG A 490 -12.95 18.85 -14.73
CA ARG A 490 -12.56 17.45 -14.95
C ARG A 490 -13.47 16.70 -15.92
N LYS A 491 -14.79 16.93 -15.84
CA LYS A 491 -15.74 16.32 -16.78
C LYS A 491 -15.48 16.81 -18.20
N ALA A 492 -15.31 18.11 -18.40
CA ALA A 492 -15.00 18.69 -19.71
C ALA A 492 -13.66 18.18 -20.26
N ALA A 493 -12.66 17.94 -19.39
CA ALA A 493 -11.39 17.33 -19.78
C ALA A 493 -11.56 15.88 -20.27
N ILE A 494 -12.38 15.07 -19.58
CA ILE A 494 -12.71 13.70 -20.00
C ILE A 494 -13.50 13.72 -21.32
N ASP A 495 -14.53 14.56 -21.43
CA ASP A 495 -15.31 14.74 -22.66
C ASP A 495 -14.41 15.13 -23.84
N ARG A 496 -13.45 16.04 -23.59
CA ARG A 496 -12.48 16.47 -24.59
C ARG A 496 -11.55 15.34 -25.02
N ALA A 497 -11.01 14.56 -24.07
CA ALA A 497 -10.17 13.41 -24.38
C ALA A 497 -10.90 12.40 -25.27
N VAL A 498 -12.17 12.11 -24.96
CA VAL A 498 -12.99 11.23 -25.78
C VAL A 498 -13.25 11.81 -27.16
N ALA A 499 -13.58 13.10 -27.25
CA ALA A 499 -13.82 13.78 -28.53
C ALA A 499 -12.59 13.78 -29.46
N LEU A 500 -11.38 13.86 -28.88
CA LEU A 500 -10.12 13.82 -29.63
C LEU A 500 -9.66 12.40 -29.99
N SER A 501 -10.24 11.37 -29.36
CA SER A 501 -9.85 9.97 -29.54
C SER A 501 -10.45 9.33 -30.79
N ASN A 502 -9.60 8.63 -31.54
CA ASN A 502 -10.02 7.76 -32.62
C ASN A 502 -10.51 6.41 -32.08
N THR A 503 -11.19 5.63 -32.92
CA THR A 503 -11.78 4.30 -32.64
C THR A 503 -10.85 3.33 -31.91
N ASN A 504 -9.52 3.44 -32.05
CA ASN A 504 -8.55 2.55 -31.42
C ASN A 504 -7.62 3.24 -30.42
N ASP A 505 -7.81 4.53 -30.13
CA ASP A 505 -6.93 5.22 -29.18
C ASP A 505 -7.19 4.74 -27.75
N LEU A 506 -6.17 4.91 -26.91
CA LEU A 506 -6.20 4.60 -25.48
C LEU A 506 -6.36 5.90 -24.71
N ILE A 507 -7.37 5.97 -23.84
CA ILE A 507 -7.59 7.11 -22.95
C ILE A 507 -7.21 6.68 -21.54
N LEU A 508 -6.26 7.39 -20.91
CA LEU A 508 -5.94 7.22 -19.50
C LEU A 508 -6.55 8.37 -18.70
N VAL A 509 -7.36 8.06 -17.69
CA VAL A 509 -7.80 9.04 -16.68
C VAL A 509 -7.15 8.66 -15.35
N ALA A 510 -6.20 9.48 -14.92
CA ALA A 510 -5.35 9.21 -13.76
C ALA A 510 -5.59 10.18 -12.60
N GLY A 511 -5.06 9.85 -11.41
CA GLY A 511 -5.08 10.67 -10.20
C GLY A 511 -6.08 10.18 -9.15
N ARG A 512 -7.36 10.01 -9.53
CA ARG A 512 -8.47 9.76 -8.59
C ARG A 512 -8.91 8.30 -8.48
N GLY A 513 -8.69 7.50 -9.53
CA GLY A 513 -8.95 6.06 -9.53
C GLY A 513 -10.36 5.66 -9.06
N HIS A 514 -10.48 5.25 -7.79
CA HIS A 514 -11.70 4.72 -7.19
C HIS A 514 -12.59 5.80 -6.55
N GLU A 515 -12.05 7.01 -6.35
CA GLU A 515 -12.73 8.10 -5.66
C GLU A 515 -13.99 8.55 -6.41
N THR A 516 -15.08 8.71 -5.66
CA THR A 516 -16.40 9.11 -6.20
C THR A 516 -16.80 10.53 -5.79
N VAL A 517 -15.87 11.28 -5.20
CA VAL A 517 -16.09 12.65 -4.70
C VAL A 517 -14.90 13.50 -5.08
N GLN A 518 -15.16 14.67 -5.66
CA GLN A 518 -14.16 15.69 -5.97
C GLN A 518 -14.33 16.85 -4.99
N GLU A 519 -13.29 17.12 -4.19
CA GLU A 519 -13.28 18.20 -3.21
C GLU A 519 -12.80 19.51 -3.85
N ILE A 520 -13.68 20.52 -3.90
CA ILE A 520 -13.39 21.84 -4.48
C ILE A 520 -13.81 22.91 -3.47
N ALA A 521 -12.90 23.82 -3.13
CA ALA A 521 -13.12 24.85 -2.11
C ALA A 521 -13.63 24.28 -0.77
N ASN A 522 -13.09 23.13 -0.36
CA ASN A 522 -13.50 22.35 0.82
C ASN A 522 -14.96 21.86 0.79
N VAL A 523 -15.54 21.69 -0.40
CA VAL A 523 -16.88 21.15 -0.63
C VAL A 523 -16.79 19.87 -1.46
N ASP A 524 -17.42 18.81 -0.96
CA ASP A 524 -17.49 17.50 -1.61
C ASP A 524 -18.56 17.51 -2.73
N HIS A 525 -18.13 17.31 -3.98
CA HIS A 525 -19.01 17.13 -5.14
C HIS A 525 -18.98 15.68 -5.62
N PHE A 526 -20.13 15.07 -5.89
CA PHE A 526 -20.15 13.72 -6.48
C PHE A 526 -19.50 13.71 -7.87
N PHE A 527 -18.47 12.88 -8.05
CA PHE A 527 -17.76 12.73 -9.32
C PHE A 527 -17.00 11.39 -9.34
N ASP A 528 -17.37 10.48 -10.23
CA ASP A 528 -16.72 9.17 -10.44
C ASP A 528 -16.15 9.09 -11.85
N ASP A 529 -14.82 9.05 -11.98
CA ASP A 529 -14.12 9.11 -13.28
C ASP A 529 -14.60 8.00 -14.23
N MET A 530 -14.81 6.79 -13.72
CA MET A 530 -15.30 5.66 -14.53
C MET A 530 -16.73 5.87 -15.03
N THR A 531 -17.60 6.48 -14.23
CA THR A 531 -18.95 6.83 -14.66
C THR A 531 -18.91 7.89 -15.77
N GLU A 532 -18.15 8.96 -15.59
CA GLU A 532 -18.04 10.03 -16.60
C GLU A 532 -17.44 9.50 -17.90
N VAL A 533 -16.35 8.73 -17.84
CA VAL A 533 -15.74 8.08 -19.00
C VAL A 533 -16.75 7.21 -19.76
N LYS A 534 -17.57 6.41 -19.06
CA LYS A 534 -18.60 5.58 -19.69
C LYS A 534 -19.66 6.43 -20.37
N LEU A 535 -20.11 7.51 -19.73
CA LEU A 535 -21.11 8.43 -20.29
C LEU A 535 -20.59 9.13 -21.54
N SER A 536 -19.33 9.59 -21.54
CA SER A 536 -18.72 10.26 -22.69
C SER A 536 -18.45 9.31 -23.87
N LEU A 537 -18.31 8.00 -23.62
CA LEU A 537 -18.04 6.98 -24.64
C LEU A 537 -19.29 6.34 -25.25
N ILE A 538 -20.49 6.62 -24.72
CA ILE A 538 -21.79 6.25 -25.29
C ILE A 538 -22.12 7.23 -26.41
#